data_AF-A0A2S5WS09-F1
#
_entry.id   AF-A0A2S5WS09-F1
#
_cell.length_a   1.000
_cell.length_b   1.000
_cell.length_c   1.000
_cell.angle_alpha   90.00
_cell.angle_beta   90.00
_cell.angle_gamma   90.00
#
_symmetry.space_group_name_H-M   'P 1'
#
loop_
_entity.id
_entity.type
_entity.pdbx_description
1 polymer ?
#
loop_
_entity_poly.entity_id
_entity_poly.type
_entity_poly.pdbx_seq_one_letter_code
_entity_poly.pdbx_strand_id
1 'polypeptide(L)'
;MRDANSVDSGSGDSDAVPERDPEEPGTEQNLETDPSFVALTPDERRLALTAGRLFGVMAAKAGQESPHPLRAVPFEGGVAVFRAVRVGGMILVGDDESVMFRASSYTFDRALEEFSAGERTQVESFGRG
;
A
#
# COMPACT_ATOMS: atom_id res chain seq x y z
N MET A 1 -53.85 47.41 14.74
CA MET A 1 -53.91 46.16 13.95
C MET A 1 -54.41 46.53 12.56
N ARG A 2 -53.49 46.64 11.60
CA ARG A 2 -53.72 46.85 10.16
C ARG A 2 -52.41 46.55 9.41
N ASP A 3 -52.60 46.01 8.23
CA ASP A 3 -51.70 45.23 7.38
C ASP A 3 -50.50 46.00 6.80
N ALA A 4 -49.44 45.25 6.50
CA ALA A 4 -48.45 45.63 5.48
C ALA A 4 -47.92 44.36 4.80
N ASN A 5 -48.48 44.06 3.63
CA ASN A 5 -47.89 43.20 2.62
C ASN A 5 -47.25 44.13 1.57
N SER A 6 -45.97 43.92 1.23
CA SER A 6 -45.43 44.33 -0.06
C SER A 6 -44.18 43.54 -0.41
N VAL A 7 -44.10 43.31 -1.71
CA VAL A 7 -43.44 42.24 -2.44
C VAL A 7 -42.09 42.66 -3.03
N ASP A 8 -41.27 41.64 -3.23
CA ASP A 8 -40.41 41.36 -4.40
C ASP A 8 -39.32 42.35 -4.83
N SER A 9 -38.10 41.82 -4.95
CA SER A 9 -37.15 42.10 -6.04
C SER A 9 -36.11 40.97 -6.07
N GLY A 10 -36.16 40.16 -7.13
CA GLY A 10 -35.32 38.99 -7.33
C GLY A 10 -33.99 39.23 -8.04
N SER A 11 -33.64 38.21 -8.85
CA SER A 11 -32.46 38.01 -9.70
C SER A 11 -31.28 37.33 -8.97
N GLY A 12 -31.07 36.03 -9.22
CA GLY A 12 -30.16 35.52 -10.26
C GLY A 12 -28.82 35.19 -9.56
N ASP A 13 -28.19 34.03 -9.67
CA ASP A 13 -27.95 33.22 -10.85
C ASP A 13 -27.46 31.82 -10.39
N SER A 14 -27.36 30.93 -11.36
CA SER A 14 -27.01 29.52 -11.21
C SER A 14 -25.56 29.35 -10.73
N ASP A 15 -25.32 28.40 -9.83
CA ASP A 15 -24.19 27.48 -10.02
C ASP A 15 -24.49 26.16 -9.29
N ALA A 16 -25.12 25.25 -10.02
CA ALA A 16 -25.09 23.85 -9.69
C ALA A 16 -23.66 23.35 -9.91
N VAL A 17 -22.85 23.32 -8.85
CA VAL A 17 -21.61 22.55 -8.84
C VAL A 17 -21.98 21.06 -8.70
N PRO A 18 -21.65 20.21 -9.68
CA PRO A 18 -21.84 18.77 -9.56
C PRO A 18 -20.75 18.15 -8.69
N GLU A 19 -21.09 17.04 -8.05
CA GLU A 19 -20.27 15.87 -7.72
C GLU A 19 -18.80 16.09 -7.29
N ARG A 20 -18.42 15.59 -6.12
CA ARG A 20 -17.80 14.25 -5.99
C ARG A 20 -17.81 13.81 -4.53
N ASP A 21 -18.30 12.59 -4.32
CA ASP A 21 -18.03 11.76 -3.15
C ASP A 21 -16.53 11.79 -2.79
N PRO A 22 -16.14 12.00 -1.53
CA PRO A 22 -15.04 11.26 -0.99
C PRO A 22 -15.62 9.95 -0.46
N GLU A 23 -15.78 8.97 -1.34
CA GLU A 23 -15.51 7.61 -0.92
C GLU A 23 -14.09 7.67 -0.36
N GLU A 24 -13.93 7.65 0.95
CA GLU A 24 -12.68 7.22 1.57
C GLU A 24 -12.80 5.70 1.72
N PRO A 25 -12.46 4.88 0.70
CA PRO A 25 -12.21 3.48 0.97
C PRO A 25 -10.91 3.44 1.76
N GLY A 26 -11.07 3.20 3.06
CA GLY A 26 -9.95 2.85 3.93
C GLY A 26 -9.08 1.76 3.28
N THR A 27 -7.79 2.05 3.22
CA THR A 27 -6.71 1.09 3.47
C THR A 27 -6.29 0.11 2.36
N GLU A 28 -7.05 -0.13 1.29
CA GLU A 28 -6.65 -1.17 0.31
C GLU A 28 -6.04 -0.66 -1.02
N GLN A 29 -6.25 0.60 -1.39
CA GLN A 29 -6.03 1.05 -2.79
C GLN A 29 -4.69 1.75 -3.08
N ASN A 30 -3.92 2.15 -2.04
CA ASN A 30 -2.70 2.93 -2.26
C ASN A 30 -1.49 2.11 -2.77
N LEU A 31 -1.57 0.78 -2.73
CA LEU A 31 -0.53 -0.07 -3.31
C LEU A 31 -0.65 -0.16 -4.83
N GLU A 32 -1.88 -0.08 -5.35
CA GLU A 32 -2.17 -0.29 -6.77
C GLU A 32 -1.72 0.88 -7.66
N THR A 33 -1.56 2.05 -7.04
CA THR A 33 -1.28 3.34 -7.69
C THR A 33 0.20 3.72 -7.64
N ASP A 34 1.04 2.96 -6.93
CA ASP A 34 2.49 3.18 -6.95
C ASP A 34 3.03 2.74 -8.32
N PRO A 35 3.76 3.61 -9.05
CA PRO A 35 4.24 3.31 -10.40
C PRO A 35 5.12 2.06 -10.47
N SER A 36 5.72 1.62 -9.36
CA SER A 36 6.48 0.37 -9.30
C SER A 36 5.59 -0.89 -9.39
N PHE A 37 4.30 -0.81 -9.07
CA PHE A 37 3.35 -1.92 -9.13
C PHE A 37 2.56 -1.98 -10.44
N VAL A 38 2.58 -0.91 -11.26
CA VAL A 38 1.88 -0.85 -12.56
C VAL A 38 2.65 -1.62 -13.64
N ALA A 39 3.98 -1.73 -13.50
CA ALA A 39 4.83 -2.47 -14.45
C ALA A 39 4.91 -3.98 -14.19
N LEU A 40 4.27 -4.48 -13.12
CA LEU A 40 4.29 -5.90 -12.74
C LEU A 40 3.27 -6.70 -13.54
N THR A 41 3.60 -7.95 -13.84
CA THR A 41 2.63 -8.94 -14.30
C THR A 41 1.56 -9.20 -13.21
N PRO A 42 0.40 -9.78 -13.55
CA PRO A 42 -0.64 -10.09 -12.56
C PRO A 42 -0.15 -10.96 -11.40
N ASP A 43 0.69 -11.96 -11.68
CA ASP A 43 1.25 -12.84 -10.66
C ASP A 43 2.23 -12.09 -9.75
N GLU A 44 3.16 -11.33 -10.32
CA GLU A 44 4.09 -10.48 -9.56
C GLU A 44 3.34 -9.44 -8.70
N ARG A 45 2.26 -8.84 -9.22
CA ARG A 45 1.40 -7.94 -8.46
C ARG A 45 0.76 -8.65 -7.26
N ARG A 46 0.28 -9.89 -7.44
CA ARG A 46 -0.24 -10.69 -6.33
C ARG A 46 0.82 -10.95 -5.26
N LEU A 47 2.04 -11.31 -5.66
CA LEU A 47 3.17 -11.51 -4.73
C LEU A 47 3.51 -10.21 -3.98
N ALA A 48 3.52 -9.08 -4.69
CA ALA A 48 3.80 -7.77 -4.13
C ALA A 48 2.70 -7.32 -3.13
N LEU A 49 1.43 -7.63 -3.40
CA LEU A 49 0.32 -7.42 -2.47
C LEU A 49 0.47 -8.28 -1.21
N THR A 50 0.95 -9.52 -1.33
CA THR A 50 1.28 -10.38 -0.17
C THR A 50 2.33 -9.73 0.72
N ALA A 51 3.43 -9.23 0.15
CA ALA A 51 4.43 -8.49 0.91
C ALA A 51 3.86 -7.21 1.54
N GLY A 52 3.01 -6.47 0.82
CA GLY A 52 2.34 -5.28 1.33
C GLY A 52 1.51 -5.56 2.59
N ARG A 53 0.73 -6.65 2.59
CA ARG A 53 -0.02 -7.10 3.78
C ARG A 53 0.90 -7.43 4.94
N LEU A 54 2.01 -8.14 4.71
CA LEU A 54 2.99 -8.48 5.74
C LEU A 54 3.67 -7.24 6.33
N PHE A 55 3.98 -6.24 5.51
CA PHE A 55 4.42 -4.94 6.00
C PHE A 55 3.35 -4.24 6.85
N GLY A 56 2.08 -4.33 6.46
CA GLY A 56 0.95 -3.83 7.25
C GLY A 56 0.89 -4.46 8.64
N VAL A 57 1.02 -5.78 8.74
CA VAL A 57 1.06 -6.51 10.03
C VAL A 57 2.22 -6.03 10.90
N MET A 58 3.43 -5.92 10.32
CA MET A 58 4.59 -5.44 11.06
C MET A 58 4.44 -3.97 11.51
N ALA A 59 3.88 -3.11 10.66
CA ALA A 59 3.63 -1.71 10.98
C ALA A 59 2.61 -1.56 12.11
N ALA A 60 1.49 -2.30 12.04
CA ALA A 60 0.45 -2.29 13.06
C ALA A 60 1.00 -2.77 14.43
N LYS A 61 1.78 -3.86 14.44
CA LYS A 61 2.46 -4.35 15.64
C LYS A 61 3.44 -3.32 16.23
N ALA A 62 4.07 -2.50 15.40
CA ALA A 62 4.96 -1.44 15.81
C ALA A 62 4.24 -0.11 16.15
N GLY A 63 2.90 -0.06 16.09
CA GLY A 63 2.13 1.16 16.32
C GLY A 63 2.32 2.23 15.24
N GLN A 64 2.65 1.83 14.01
CA GLN A 64 2.86 2.73 12.87
C GLN A 64 1.64 2.77 11.94
N GLU A 65 1.26 3.99 11.53
CA GLU A 65 0.00 4.24 10.81
C GLU A 65 0.02 3.83 9.33
N SER A 66 1.18 3.73 8.68
CA SER A 66 1.23 3.29 7.28
C SER A 66 2.58 2.71 6.86
N PRO A 67 2.61 1.55 6.18
CA PRO A 67 3.83 1.03 5.57
C PRO A 67 4.28 1.82 4.32
N HIS A 68 3.50 2.79 3.84
CA HIS A 68 3.74 3.47 2.57
C HIS A 68 4.79 4.60 2.61
N PRO A 69 5.46 4.90 1.49
CA PRO A 69 5.36 4.21 0.19
C PRO A 69 6.11 2.87 0.16
N LEU A 70 5.60 1.93 -0.63
CA LEU A 70 6.23 0.64 -0.89
C LEU A 70 6.70 0.60 -2.35
N ARG A 71 7.90 0.09 -2.59
CA ARG A 71 8.45 -0.13 -3.95
C ARG A 71 8.56 -1.62 -4.23
N ALA A 72 8.05 -2.09 -5.36
CA ALA A 72 8.24 -3.45 -5.81
C ALA A 72 9.33 -3.55 -6.89
N VAL A 73 10.12 -4.63 -6.85
CA VAL A 73 11.14 -4.98 -7.84
C VAL A 73 11.03 -6.48 -8.14
N PRO A 74 10.70 -6.88 -9.38
CA PRO A 74 10.66 -8.29 -9.76
C PRO A 74 12.08 -8.87 -9.83
N PHE A 75 12.21 -10.17 -9.57
CA PHE A 75 13.43 -10.95 -9.75
C PHE A 75 13.08 -12.34 -10.29
N GLU A 76 14.09 -13.11 -10.70
CA GLU A 76 13.87 -14.48 -11.19
C GLU A 76 13.29 -15.37 -10.08
N GLY A 77 12.01 -15.74 -10.21
CA GLY A 77 11.29 -16.56 -9.24
C GLY A 77 10.51 -15.80 -8.17
N GLY A 78 10.31 -14.48 -8.29
CA GLY A 78 9.49 -13.74 -7.33
C GLY A 78 9.52 -12.21 -7.41
N VAL A 79 9.08 -11.57 -6.31
CA VAL A 79 9.09 -10.10 -6.17
C VAL A 79 9.65 -9.68 -4.82
N ALA A 80 10.49 -8.65 -4.82
CA ALA A 80 10.97 -7.99 -3.61
C ALA A 80 10.22 -6.67 -3.41
N VAL A 81 9.71 -6.45 -2.21
CA VAL A 81 9.03 -5.21 -1.82
C VAL A 81 9.82 -4.52 -0.73
N PHE A 82 10.08 -3.24 -0.94
CA PHE A 82 10.86 -2.37 -0.06
C PHE A 82 9.96 -1.31 0.54
N ARG A 83 10.23 -0.93 1.79
CA ARG A 83 9.64 0.27 2.36
C ARG A 83 10.53 1.48 2.08
N ALA A 84 9.97 2.54 1.51
CA ALA A 84 10.72 3.71 1.05
C ALA A 84 11.10 4.72 2.16
N VAL A 85 10.93 4.37 3.44
CA VAL A 85 11.22 5.23 4.61
C VAL A 85 12.23 4.59 5.58
N ARG A 86 12.91 5.39 6.41
CA ARG A 86 13.96 4.93 7.35
C ARG A 86 13.44 3.77 8.22
N VAL A 87 14.28 2.74 8.40
CA VAL A 87 13.96 1.45 9.06
C VAL A 87 13.01 0.57 8.22
N GLY A 88 13.15 0.64 6.90
CA GLY A 88 12.16 0.12 5.97
C GLY A 88 12.17 -1.38 5.69
N GLY A 89 13.29 -2.07 5.87
CA GLY A 89 13.41 -3.49 5.51
C GLY A 89 13.00 -3.82 4.07
N MET A 90 13.03 -5.10 3.77
CA MET A 90 12.52 -5.66 2.52
C MET A 90 11.88 -7.01 2.80
N ILE A 91 10.86 -7.34 2.01
CA ILE A 91 10.24 -8.66 1.98
C ILE A 91 10.41 -9.23 0.58
N LEU A 92 11.03 -10.39 0.47
CA LEU A 92 11.06 -11.19 -0.75
C LEU A 92 9.92 -12.20 -0.68
N VAL A 93 9.21 -12.35 -1.79
CA VAL A 93 8.13 -13.34 -1.95
C VAL A 93 8.43 -14.16 -3.20
N GLY A 94 8.57 -15.46 -3.04
CA GLY A 94 8.77 -16.41 -4.13
C GLY A 94 7.47 -16.78 -4.84
N ASP A 95 7.60 -17.36 -6.03
CA ASP A 95 6.50 -17.99 -6.77
C ASP A 95 5.84 -19.14 -6.01
N ASP A 96 6.62 -19.82 -5.16
CA ASP A 96 6.19 -20.86 -4.20
C ASP A 96 5.48 -20.29 -2.95
N GLU A 97 5.12 -19.01 -2.96
CA GLU A 97 4.48 -18.25 -1.86
C GLU A 97 5.35 -18.17 -0.59
N SER A 98 6.60 -18.60 -0.67
CA SER A 98 7.55 -18.51 0.42
C SER A 98 8.01 -17.06 0.61
N VAL A 99 8.21 -16.65 1.86
CA VAL A 99 8.54 -15.26 2.19
C VAL A 99 9.81 -15.16 2.99
N MET A 100 10.54 -14.06 2.84
CA MET A 100 11.67 -13.73 3.69
C MET A 100 11.73 -12.25 3.99
N PHE A 101 11.84 -11.90 5.27
CA PHE A 101 12.09 -10.54 5.71
C PHE A 101 13.57 -10.32 5.98
N ARG A 102 14.07 -9.16 5.57
CA ARG A 102 15.37 -8.63 5.99
C ARG A 102 15.22 -7.18 6.41
N ALA A 103 15.90 -6.82 7.50
CA ALA A 103 15.93 -5.45 7.99
C ALA A 103 16.68 -4.52 7.02
N SER A 104 16.51 -3.21 7.18
CA SER A 104 17.08 -2.19 6.27
C SER A 104 18.61 -2.15 6.21
N SER A 105 19.31 -2.89 7.06
CA SER A 105 20.77 -3.05 7.03
C SER A 105 21.25 -4.03 5.96
N TYR A 106 20.37 -4.85 5.39
CA TYR A 106 20.70 -5.77 4.30
C TYR A 106 20.64 -5.07 2.95
N THR A 107 21.56 -5.43 2.06
CA THR A 107 21.47 -5.10 0.64
C THR A 107 20.50 -6.07 -0.06
N PHE A 108 19.91 -5.64 -1.16
CA PHE A 108 19.01 -6.48 -1.95
C PHE A 108 19.71 -7.74 -2.45
N ASP A 109 20.92 -7.62 -3.03
CA ASP A 109 21.67 -8.75 -3.56
C ASP A 109 21.95 -9.83 -2.51
N ARG A 110 22.30 -9.41 -1.28
CA ARG A 110 22.54 -10.34 -0.18
C ARG A 110 21.26 -11.04 0.28
N ALA A 111 20.16 -10.30 0.37
CA ALA A 111 18.87 -10.89 0.69
C ALA A 111 18.41 -11.86 -0.40
N LEU A 112 18.66 -11.55 -1.68
CA LEU A 112 18.36 -12.45 -2.78
C LEU A 112 19.21 -13.72 -2.72
N GLU A 113 20.52 -13.61 -2.48
CA GLU A 113 21.42 -14.77 -2.32
C GLU A 113 20.95 -15.72 -1.22
N GLU A 114 20.61 -15.18 -0.04
CA GLU A 114 20.10 -15.97 1.08
C GLU A 114 18.75 -16.62 0.73
N PHE A 115 17.87 -15.90 0.05
CA PHE A 115 16.59 -16.44 -0.42
C PHE A 115 16.80 -17.57 -1.44
N SER A 116 17.66 -17.39 -2.42
CA SER A 116 18.01 -18.43 -3.39
C SER A 116 18.68 -19.65 -2.74
N ALA A 117 19.39 -19.46 -1.61
CA ALA A 117 19.96 -20.54 -0.80
C ALA A 117 18.92 -21.30 0.07
N GLY A 118 17.66 -20.86 0.07
CA GLY A 118 16.57 -21.52 0.78
C GLY A 118 16.18 -20.88 2.12
N GLU A 119 16.78 -19.75 2.51
CA GLU A 119 16.39 -19.06 3.73
C GLU A 119 14.99 -18.47 3.63
N ARG A 120 14.15 -18.70 4.63
CA ARG A 120 12.77 -18.20 4.69
C ARG A 120 12.45 -17.65 6.06
N THR A 121 11.50 -16.73 6.12
CA THR A 121 10.90 -16.25 7.36
C THR A 121 9.53 -16.89 7.50
N GLN A 122 9.30 -17.60 8.60
CA GLN A 122 7.96 -18.12 8.91
C GLN A 122 6.99 -16.95 9.03
N VAL A 123 5.82 -17.07 8.39
CA VAL A 123 4.80 -16.00 8.35
C VAL A 123 4.39 -15.54 9.75
N GLU A 124 4.39 -16.45 10.74
CA GLU A 124 4.08 -16.13 12.14
C GLU A 124 5.07 -15.13 12.78
N SER A 125 6.30 -15.06 12.26
CA SER A 125 7.33 -14.13 12.76
C SER A 125 7.02 -12.67 12.46
N PHE A 126 6.20 -12.40 11.44
CA PHE A 126 5.72 -11.06 11.11
C PHE A 126 4.72 -10.53 12.15
N GLY A 127 4.06 -11.44 12.88
CA GLY A 127 2.99 -11.15 13.82
C GLY A 127 1.67 -11.78 13.39
N ARG A 128 0.70 -11.80 14.31
CA ARG A 128 -0.71 -12.04 13.95
C ARG A 128 -1.35 -10.67 13.72
N GLY A 129 -1.97 -10.50 12.55
CA GLY A 129 -2.92 -9.42 12.30
C GLY A 129 -4.23 -9.69 13.00
#